data_AF-A0A8G2F9Y1-F1
#
_entry.id   AF-A0A8G2F9Y1-F1
#
_cell.length_a   1.000
_cell.length_b   1.000
_cell.length_c   1.000
_cell.angle_alpha   90.00
_cell.angle_beta   90.00
_cell.angle_gamma   90.00
#
_symmetry.space_group_name_H-M   'P 1'
#
loop_
_entity.id
_entity.type
_entity.pdbx_description
1 polymer ?
#
loop_
_entity_poly.entity_id
_entity_poly.type
_entity_poly.pdbx_seq_one_letter_code
_entity_poly.pdbx_strand_id
1 'polypeptide(L)'
;MKLVPLHIEITEEHPAYRWAKSQSDSVNAIGHIGTHLDCYTTEPTKDTYEVDVVVFDCTKAMPTAAQFAESDLIGKAVVFYTCVLNSAGYGSDVYGKSETFLTQKALDALLIRKPAFILIDGCGIGNHGEEHQRFDKQCERQNCFVIENVLLSEEIVKSLRRIRIAVDLESSSTGKCCQVWGECTSK
;
A
#
# COMPACT_ATOMS: atom_id res chain seq x y z
N MET A 1 16.23 3.76 -17.14
CA MET A 1 15.35 3.37 -16.01
C MET A 1 14.63 2.10 -16.41
N LYS A 2 14.55 1.13 -15.50
CA LYS A 2 13.84 -0.14 -15.70
C LYS A 2 12.49 -0.07 -14.98
N LEU A 3 11.43 -0.47 -15.66
CA LEU A 3 10.13 -0.65 -15.03
C LEU A 3 10.07 -2.05 -14.40
N VAL A 4 9.73 -2.13 -13.12
CA VAL A 4 9.67 -3.38 -12.35
C VAL A 4 8.24 -3.52 -11.80
N PRO A 5 7.52 -4.62 -12.07
CA PRO A 5 6.22 -4.84 -11.45
C PRO A 5 6.39 -5.02 -9.94
N LEU A 6 5.58 -4.29 -9.16
CA LEU A 6 5.57 -4.30 -7.70
C LEU A 6 4.23 -4.80 -7.13
N HIS A 7 3.43 -5.50 -7.92
CA HIS A 7 2.12 -5.99 -7.50
C HIS A 7 2.07 -7.52 -7.50
N ILE A 8 1.24 -8.08 -6.63
CA ILE A 8 0.97 -9.52 -6.57
C ILE A 8 0.04 -9.89 -7.72
N GLU A 9 0.44 -10.87 -8.52
CA GLU A 9 -0.45 -11.53 -9.48
C GLU A 9 -1.31 -12.56 -8.75
N ILE A 10 -2.62 -12.32 -8.73
CA ILE A 10 -3.60 -13.24 -8.17
C ILE A 10 -4.29 -13.97 -9.33
N THR A 11 -3.98 -15.26 -9.49
CA THR A 11 -4.66 -16.14 -10.46
C THR A 11 -5.82 -16.88 -9.80
N GLU A 12 -6.67 -17.55 -10.59
CA GLU A 12 -7.82 -18.31 -10.07
C GLU A 12 -7.40 -19.49 -9.17
N GLU A 13 -6.18 -19.97 -9.35
CA GLU A 13 -5.59 -21.04 -8.55
C GLU A 13 -5.06 -20.54 -7.20
N HIS A 14 -4.87 -19.23 -7.04
CA HIS A 14 -4.31 -18.67 -5.82
C HIS A 14 -5.27 -18.89 -4.63
N PRO A 15 -4.78 -19.32 -3.45
CA PRO A 15 -5.63 -19.57 -2.28
C PRO A 15 -6.51 -18.36 -1.89
N ALA A 16 -5.96 -17.15 -1.95
CA ALA A 16 -6.71 -15.91 -1.67
C ALA A 16 -7.87 -15.69 -2.66
N TYR A 17 -7.69 -16.00 -3.95
CA TYR A 17 -8.76 -15.88 -4.94
C TYR A 17 -9.88 -16.88 -4.65
N ARG A 18 -9.54 -18.14 -4.37
CA ARG A 18 -10.52 -19.18 -4.02
C ARG A 18 -11.29 -18.81 -2.76
N TRP A 19 -10.61 -18.28 -1.76
CA TRP A 19 -11.24 -17.78 -0.53
C TRP A 19 -12.20 -16.61 -0.82
N ALA A 20 -11.75 -15.60 -1.57
CA ALA A 20 -12.57 -14.44 -1.90
C ALA A 20 -13.80 -14.85 -2.72
N LYS A 21 -13.65 -15.77 -3.66
CA LYS A 21 -14.75 -16.28 -4.49
C LYS A 21 -15.79 -17.07 -3.69
N SER A 22 -15.38 -17.67 -2.56
CA SER A 22 -16.28 -18.39 -1.66
C SER A 22 -17.11 -17.47 -0.73
N GLN A 23 -16.78 -16.18 -0.64
CA GLN A 23 -17.52 -15.23 0.19
C GLN A 23 -18.89 -14.90 -0.44
N SER A 24 -19.88 -14.60 0.41
CA SER A 24 -21.22 -14.20 -0.04
C SER A 24 -21.19 -12.94 -0.91
N ASP A 25 -20.31 -11.99 -0.57
CA ASP A 25 -19.99 -10.83 -1.40
C ASP A 25 -18.61 -11.02 -2.04
N SER A 26 -18.56 -11.91 -3.03
CA SER A 26 -17.30 -12.23 -3.72
C SER A 26 -16.72 -11.03 -4.48
N VAL A 27 -17.56 -10.12 -4.99
CA VAL A 27 -17.09 -8.91 -5.69
C VAL A 27 -16.30 -8.04 -4.73
N ASN A 28 -16.86 -7.79 -3.54
CA ASN A 28 -16.15 -7.01 -2.55
C ASN A 28 -14.90 -7.73 -2.03
N ALA A 29 -14.99 -9.02 -1.73
CA ALA A 29 -13.83 -9.77 -1.24
C ALA A 29 -12.66 -9.81 -2.25
N ILE A 30 -12.95 -9.87 -3.56
CA ILE A 30 -11.91 -9.86 -4.61
C ILE A 30 -11.18 -8.51 -4.67
N GLY A 31 -11.87 -7.41 -4.39
CA GLY A 31 -11.24 -6.09 -4.34
C GLY A 31 -10.19 -5.92 -3.23
N HIS A 32 -10.25 -6.77 -2.19
CA HIS A 32 -9.44 -6.73 -0.97
C HIS A 32 -8.30 -7.77 -0.95
N ILE A 33 -7.98 -8.40 -2.09
CA ILE A 33 -6.88 -9.36 -2.18
C ILE A 33 -5.81 -8.90 -3.18
N GLY A 34 -4.60 -9.44 -3.00
CA GLY A 34 -3.43 -9.01 -3.73
C GLY A 34 -3.03 -7.57 -3.40
N THR A 35 -2.38 -6.91 -4.34
CA THR A 35 -2.05 -5.48 -4.25
C THR A 35 -3.29 -4.67 -4.55
N HIS A 36 -3.75 -3.90 -3.57
CA HIS A 36 -4.99 -3.13 -3.65
C HIS A 36 -4.89 -1.89 -2.76
N LEU A 37 -5.84 -0.98 -2.92
CA LEU A 37 -6.09 0.09 -1.97
C LEU A 37 -7.52 0.02 -1.46
N ASP A 38 -7.70 0.40 -0.21
CA ASP A 38 -9.01 0.52 0.40
C ASP A 38 -9.57 1.94 0.22
N CYS A 39 -10.86 2.00 -0.13
CA CYS A 39 -11.64 3.21 -0.36
C CYS A 39 -12.98 3.09 0.35
N TYR A 40 -13.06 3.64 1.56
CA TYR A 40 -14.26 3.56 2.38
C TYR A 40 -15.14 4.81 2.32
N THR A 41 -14.58 5.97 2.00
CA THR A 41 -15.27 7.27 1.94
C THR A 41 -15.01 8.03 0.66
N THR A 42 -13.86 7.85 0.02
CA THR A 42 -13.51 8.52 -1.24
C THR A 42 -12.57 7.64 -2.05
N GLU A 43 -12.69 7.71 -3.37
CA GLU A 43 -11.82 7.01 -4.32
C GLU A 43 -10.82 7.99 -4.99
N PRO A 44 -9.69 7.49 -5.52
CA PRO A 44 -8.82 8.27 -6.39
C PRO A 44 -9.60 8.84 -7.59
N THR A 45 -9.26 10.07 -8.00
CA THR A 45 -9.95 10.76 -9.11
C THR A 45 -9.52 10.31 -10.51
N LYS A 46 -8.44 9.54 -10.60
CA LYS A 46 -7.90 9.00 -11.84
C LYS A 46 -7.68 7.51 -11.66
N ASP A 47 -7.79 6.77 -12.74
CA ASP A 47 -7.43 5.35 -12.79
C ASP A 47 -5.90 5.14 -12.86
N THR A 48 -5.14 6.19 -13.19
CA THR A 48 -3.70 6.11 -13.43
C THR A 48 -2.92 7.28 -12.84
N TYR A 49 -1.75 6.98 -12.27
CA TYR A 49 -0.85 7.94 -11.64
C TYR A 49 0.61 7.63 -11.94
N GLU A 50 1.42 8.70 -12.08
CA GLU A 50 2.88 8.64 -12.01
C GLU A 50 3.35 9.62 -10.95
N VAL A 51 4.05 9.14 -9.92
CA VAL A 51 4.44 9.94 -8.76
C VAL A 51 5.89 9.66 -8.35
N ASP A 52 6.59 10.72 -7.91
CA ASP A 52 7.90 10.58 -7.27
C ASP A 52 7.78 9.84 -5.94
N VAL A 53 8.86 9.17 -5.53
CA VAL A 53 8.86 8.32 -4.34
C VAL A 53 9.76 8.85 -3.24
N VAL A 54 9.35 8.65 -1.99
CA VAL A 54 10.22 8.71 -0.81
C VAL A 54 10.08 7.41 -0.05
N VAL A 55 11.19 6.72 0.16
CA VAL A 55 11.21 5.41 0.84
C VAL A 55 11.68 5.57 2.28
N PHE A 56 10.96 4.94 3.20
CA PHE A 56 11.36 4.77 4.58
C PHE A 56 11.67 3.29 4.83
N ASP A 57 12.89 3.02 5.29
CA ASP A 57 13.28 1.70 5.78
C ASP A 57 12.60 1.44 7.13
N CYS A 58 11.65 0.50 7.11
CA CYS A 58 10.83 0.10 8.25
C CYS A 58 11.15 -1.35 8.69
N THR A 59 12.27 -1.92 8.23
CA THR A 59 12.64 -3.32 8.51
C THR A 59 12.87 -3.61 10.00
N LYS A 60 13.07 -2.56 10.81
CA LYS A 60 13.24 -2.67 12.27
C LYS A 60 12.07 -2.11 13.06
N ALA A 61 11.45 -1.04 12.57
CA ALA A 61 10.33 -0.36 13.22
C ALA A 61 9.64 0.58 12.23
N MET A 62 8.34 0.78 12.42
CA MET A 62 7.58 1.80 11.70
C MET A 62 8.04 3.22 12.09
N PRO A 63 7.94 4.20 11.17
CA PRO A 63 8.44 5.53 11.39
C PRO A 63 7.64 6.31 12.44
N THR A 64 8.35 7.17 13.15
CA THR A 64 7.80 8.10 14.14
C THR A 64 7.51 9.45 13.49
N ALA A 65 6.68 10.27 14.16
CA ALA A 65 6.35 11.62 13.71
C ALA A 65 7.58 12.51 13.39
N ALA A 66 8.69 12.33 14.12
CA ALA A 66 9.90 13.13 13.93
C ALA A 66 10.55 12.88 12.55
N GLN A 67 10.42 11.67 12.01
CA GLN A 67 11.04 11.30 10.72
C GLN A 67 10.36 12.00 9.53
N PHE A 68 9.14 12.50 9.68
CA PHE A 68 8.41 13.21 8.62
C PHE A 68 8.64 14.73 8.60
N ALA A 69 9.16 15.30 9.70
CA ALA A 69 9.19 16.75 9.91
C ALA A 69 9.89 17.53 8.78
N GLU A 70 10.96 16.96 8.21
CA GLU A 70 11.78 17.60 7.18
C GLU A 70 11.59 16.97 5.79
N SER A 71 10.75 15.94 5.66
CA SER A 71 10.57 15.20 4.41
C SER A 71 9.66 15.96 3.44
N ASP A 72 10.12 16.21 2.21
CA ASP A 72 9.28 16.75 1.14
C ASP A 72 8.44 15.63 0.51
N LEU A 73 7.20 15.49 0.98
CA LEU A 73 6.28 14.40 0.59
C LEU A 73 5.09 14.90 -0.25
N ILE A 74 4.99 16.20 -0.53
CA ILE A 74 3.80 16.79 -1.14
C ILE A 74 3.57 16.15 -2.53
N GLY A 75 2.43 15.49 -2.70
CA GLY A 75 2.04 14.84 -3.95
C GLY A 75 2.85 13.59 -4.32
N LYS A 76 3.73 13.12 -3.43
CA LYS A 76 4.59 11.96 -3.67
C LYS A 76 3.98 10.67 -3.12
N ALA A 77 4.50 9.55 -3.59
CA ALA A 77 4.32 8.25 -2.96
C ALA A 77 5.31 8.10 -1.80
N VAL A 78 4.79 7.71 -0.64
CA VAL A 78 5.58 7.28 0.51
C VAL A 78 5.60 5.77 0.55
N VAL A 79 6.78 5.17 0.55
CA VAL A 79 6.93 3.71 0.61
C VAL A 79 7.47 3.31 1.98
N PHE A 80 6.73 2.47 2.69
CA PHE A 80 7.18 1.80 3.90
C PHE A 80 7.71 0.42 3.52
N TYR A 81 9.03 0.23 3.63
CA TYR A 81 9.68 -1.05 3.36
C TYR A 81 9.90 -1.80 4.66
N THR A 82 9.05 -2.78 4.96
CA THR A 82 9.05 -3.58 6.19
C THR A 82 9.73 -4.94 6.02
N CYS A 83 9.87 -5.42 4.77
CA CYS A 83 10.30 -6.78 4.40
C CYS A 83 9.33 -7.89 4.85
N VAL A 84 8.13 -7.56 5.34
CA VAL A 84 7.15 -8.54 5.83
C VAL A 84 6.70 -9.46 4.70
N LEU A 85 6.26 -8.90 3.57
CA LEU A 85 5.75 -9.71 2.46
C LEU A 85 6.81 -10.68 1.92
N ASN A 86 8.07 -10.23 1.80
CA ASN A 86 9.17 -11.04 1.31
C ASN A 86 9.61 -12.13 2.31
N SER A 87 9.49 -11.89 3.62
CA SER A 87 9.93 -12.84 4.65
C SER A 87 8.84 -13.84 5.06
N ALA A 88 7.60 -13.38 5.20
CA ALA A 88 6.49 -14.19 5.70
C ALA A 88 5.63 -14.81 4.59
N GLY A 89 5.66 -14.23 3.38
CA GLY A 89 4.80 -14.62 2.27
C GLY A 89 3.36 -14.12 2.43
N TYR A 90 2.75 -13.75 1.31
CA TYR A 90 1.39 -13.23 1.27
C TYR A 90 0.36 -14.22 1.83
N GLY A 91 -0.52 -13.75 2.71
CA GLY A 91 -1.62 -14.53 3.27
C GLY A 91 -1.23 -15.56 4.33
N SER A 92 0.03 -15.59 4.79
CA SER A 92 0.44 -16.43 5.91
C SER A 92 -0.01 -15.85 7.26
N ASP A 93 -0.07 -16.69 8.29
CA ASP A 93 -0.40 -16.26 9.66
C ASP A 93 0.64 -15.26 10.22
N VAL A 94 1.91 -15.44 9.88
CA VAL A 94 2.99 -14.51 10.27
C VAL A 94 2.81 -13.16 9.59
N TYR A 95 2.49 -13.16 8.29
CA TYR A 95 2.17 -11.94 7.55
C TYR A 95 0.98 -11.20 8.19
N GLY A 96 -0.11 -11.90 8.49
CA GLY A 96 -1.30 -11.30 9.09
C GLY A 96 -1.09 -10.77 10.52
N LYS A 97 -0.09 -11.27 11.26
CA LYS A 97 0.24 -10.82 12.62
C LYS A 97 1.36 -9.79 12.68
N SER A 98 1.92 -9.40 11.54
CA SER A 98 3.06 -8.49 11.50
C SER A 98 2.65 -7.06 11.87
N GLU A 99 3.35 -6.47 12.83
CA GLU A 99 3.06 -5.12 13.34
C GLU A 99 3.61 -4.04 12.39
N THR A 100 2.85 -3.77 11.33
CA THR A 100 3.19 -2.79 10.28
C THR A 100 2.46 -1.45 10.45
N PHE A 101 2.03 -1.17 11.69
CA PHE A 101 1.10 -0.09 11.99
C PHE A 101 1.82 1.21 12.40
N LEU A 102 1.30 2.34 11.93
CA LEU A 102 1.69 3.65 12.43
C LEU A 102 0.97 3.93 13.76
N THR A 103 1.59 4.77 14.59
CA THR A 103 0.84 5.44 15.67
C THR A 103 -0.01 6.57 15.08
N GLN A 104 -1.10 6.94 15.76
CA GLN A 104 -1.91 8.11 15.37
C GLN A 104 -1.05 9.37 15.15
N LYS A 105 -0.11 9.63 16.06
CA LYS A 105 0.79 10.78 15.98
C LYS A 105 1.69 10.74 14.74
N ALA A 106 2.15 9.54 14.35
CA ALA A 106 2.96 9.36 13.15
C ALA A 106 2.12 9.58 11.88
N LEU A 107 0.90 9.03 11.84
CA LEU A 107 -0.02 9.25 10.73
C LEU A 107 -0.39 10.73 10.55
N ASP A 108 -0.73 11.43 11.64
CA ASP A 108 -1.04 12.87 11.59
C ASP A 108 0.14 13.68 11.03
N ALA A 109 1.35 13.39 11.52
CA ALA A 109 2.57 14.06 11.06
C ALA A 109 2.87 13.78 9.58
N LEU A 110 2.62 12.55 9.12
CA LEU A 110 2.75 12.16 7.72
C LEU A 110 1.76 12.92 6.83
N LEU A 111 0.48 12.91 7.20
CA LEU A 111 -0.59 13.49 6.39
C LEU A 111 -0.50 15.02 6.29
N ILE A 112 0.08 15.70 7.30
CA ILE A 112 0.41 17.13 7.20
C ILE A 112 1.35 17.42 6.00
N ARG A 113 2.18 16.46 5.62
CA ARG A 113 3.10 16.57 4.47
C ARG A 113 2.43 16.27 3.12
N LYS A 114 1.13 15.95 3.12
CA LYS A 114 0.27 15.75 1.93
C LYS A 114 0.85 14.76 0.90
N PRO A 115 1.26 13.54 1.29
CA PRO A 115 1.53 12.50 0.31
C PRO A 115 0.28 12.21 -0.51
N ALA A 116 0.47 11.81 -1.77
CA ALA A 116 -0.63 11.34 -2.62
C ALA A 116 -0.94 9.87 -2.36
N PHE A 117 0.09 9.08 -2.06
CA PHE A 117 -0.03 7.65 -1.81
C PHE A 117 0.87 7.22 -0.67
N ILE A 118 0.44 6.21 0.07
CA ILE A 118 1.25 5.44 1.01
C ILE A 118 1.25 4.01 0.49
N LEU A 119 2.43 3.42 0.31
CA LEU A 119 2.59 2.06 -0.18
C LEU A 119 3.33 1.25 0.87
N ILE A 120 2.88 0.02 1.13
CA ILE A 120 3.49 -0.87 2.12
C ILE A 120 3.55 -2.31 1.63
N ASP A 121 4.62 -3.01 1.97
CA ASP A 121 4.77 -4.46 1.78
C ASP A 121 4.22 -5.26 2.98
N GLY A 122 3.02 -4.89 3.42
CA GLY A 122 2.31 -5.43 4.58
C GLY A 122 0.80 -5.28 4.44
N CYS A 123 0.05 -5.64 5.48
CA CYS A 123 -1.42 -5.66 5.52
C CYS A 123 -2.07 -4.32 5.93
N GLY A 124 -1.42 -3.22 5.58
CA GLY A 124 -1.90 -1.87 5.91
C GLY A 124 -1.06 -1.14 6.95
N ILE A 125 -1.51 0.07 7.29
CA ILE A 125 -0.79 0.99 8.19
C ILE A 125 -1.52 1.22 9.52
N GLY A 126 -2.71 0.65 9.70
CA GLY A 126 -3.47 0.65 10.96
C GLY A 126 -3.64 -0.78 11.47
N ASN A 127 -3.82 -0.96 12.77
CA ASN A 127 -4.08 -2.29 13.32
C ASN A 127 -5.43 -2.84 12.80
N HIS A 128 -5.57 -4.17 12.78
CA HIS A 128 -6.75 -4.86 12.24
C HIS A 128 -8.09 -4.32 12.76
N GLY A 129 -9.12 -4.46 11.94
CA GLY A 129 -10.49 -4.11 12.31
C GLY A 129 -10.76 -2.61 12.19
N GLU A 130 -11.33 -2.00 13.23
CA GLU A 130 -11.80 -0.61 13.16
C GLU A 130 -10.67 0.40 12.99
N GLU A 131 -9.47 0.12 13.52
CA GLU A 131 -8.35 1.05 13.41
C GLU A 131 -7.83 1.15 11.98
N HIS A 132 -7.70 0.03 11.28
CA HIS A 132 -7.37 -0.06 9.86
C HIS A 132 -8.22 0.88 9.02
N GLN A 133 -9.54 0.66 9.03
CA GLN A 133 -10.47 1.48 8.26
C GLN A 133 -10.44 2.95 8.68
N ARG A 134 -10.22 3.22 9.98
CA ARG A 134 -10.15 4.59 10.50
C ARG A 134 -8.93 5.33 9.95
N PHE A 135 -7.80 4.65 9.80
CA PHE A 135 -6.57 5.20 9.21
C PHE A 135 -6.72 5.45 7.71
N ASP A 136 -7.31 4.51 6.97
CA ASP A 136 -7.56 4.70 5.54
C ASP A 136 -8.50 5.88 5.30
N LYS A 137 -9.63 5.94 6.03
CA LYS A 137 -10.55 7.09 6.01
C LYS A 137 -9.87 8.40 6.39
N GLN A 138 -8.82 8.37 7.22
CA GLN A 138 -8.07 9.57 7.56
C GLN A 138 -7.17 10.01 6.40
N CYS A 139 -6.53 9.06 5.72
CA CYS A 139 -5.76 9.30 4.51
C CYS A 139 -6.65 9.85 3.38
N GLU A 140 -7.80 9.20 3.13
CA GLU A 140 -8.75 9.58 2.07
C GLU A 140 -9.23 11.03 2.23
N ARG A 141 -9.48 11.48 3.47
CA ARG A 141 -9.86 12.87 3.79
C ARG A 141 -8.81 13.91 3.40
N GLN A 142 -7.57 13.49 3.18
CA GLN A 142 -6.46 14.33 2.72
C GLN A 142 -6.10 14.06 1.25
N ASN A 143 -6.93 13.32 0.51
CA ASN A 143 -6.64 12.81 -0.84
C ASN A 143 -5.34 12.00 -0.89
N CYS A 144 -5.08 11.21 0.15
CA CYS A 144 -4.01 10.23 0.23
C CYS A 144 -4.61 8.82 0.27
N PHE A 145 -4.03 7.87 -0.46
CA PHE A 145 -4.56 6.50 -0.53
C PHE A 145 -3.49 5.48 -0.15
N VAL A 146 -3.87 4.45 0.60
CA VAL A 146 -2.97 3.39 1.07
C VAL A 146 -3.04 2.22 0.11
N ILE A 147 -1.91 1.82 -0.48
CA ILE A 147 -1.79 0.61 -1.30
C ILE A 147 -1.01 -0.44 -0.51
N GLU A 148 -1.63 -1.58 -0.34
CA GLU A 148 -1.10 -2.70 0.43
C GLU A 148 -0.45 -3.74 -0.45
N ASN A 149 0.30 -4.64 0.19
CA ASN A 149 0.85 -5.83 -0.47
C ASN A 149 1.73 -5.52 -1.67
N VAL A 150 2.54 -4.46 -1.57
CA VAL A 150 3.46 -4.06 -2.63
C VAL A 150 4.71 -4.94 -2.56
N LEU A 151 5.11 -5.54 -3.68
CA LEU A 151 6.31 -6.36 -3.77
C LEU A 151 7.56 -5.48 -3.72
N LEU A 152 8.22 -5.43 -2.56
CA LEU A 152 9.44 -4.68 -2.33
C LEU A 152 10.61 -5.61 -2.02
N SER A 153 11.81 -5.16 -2.38
CA SER A 153 13.07 -5.80 -2.00
C SER A 153 14.14 -4.73 -1.79
N GLU A 154 15.22 -5.09 -1.10
CA GLU A 154 16.33 -4.18 -0.83
C GLU A 154 16.92 -3.56 -2.11
N GLU A 155 17.02 -4.33 -3.20
CA GLU A 155 17.50 -3.83 -4.49
C GLU A 155 16.54 -2.81 -5.12
N ILE A 156 15.23 -3.10 -5.05
CA ILE A 156 14.20 -2.21 -5.58
C ILE A 156 14.23 -0.88 -4.83
N VAL A 157 14.17 -0.91 -3.49
CA VAL A 157 14.06 0.32 -2.69
C VAL A 157 15.27 1.24 -2.82
N LYS A 158 16.48 0.70 -3.02
CA LYS A 158 17.70 1.51 -3.26
C LYS A 158 17.65 2.26 -4.59
N SER A 159 17.02 1.67 -5.60
CA SER A 159 17.04 2.17 -6.98
C SER A 159 15.74 2.86 -7.41
N LEU A 160 14.66 2.71 -6.66
CA LEU A 160 13.33 3.25 -6.94
C LEU A 160 13.34 4.78 -6.93
N ARG A 161 12.72 5.39 -7.95
CA ARG A 161 12.61 6.86 -8.07
C ARG A 161 11.19 7.34 -8.27
N ARG A 162 10.41 6.59 -9.03
CA ARG A 162 9.00 6.88 -9.30
C ARG A 162 8.18 5.60 -9.24
N ILE A 163 6.89 5.76 -9.03
CA ILE A 163 5.91 4.68 -9.09
C ILE A 163 4.84 5.05 -10.11
N ARG A 164 4.46 4.05 -10.92
CA ARG A 164 3.25 4.08 -11.73
C ARG A 164 2.20 3.21 -11.09
N ILE A 165 0.99 3.73 -11.01
CA ILE A 165 -0.14 3.06 -10.37
C ILE A 165 -1.28 3.04 -11.38
N ALA A 166 -1.89 1.87 -11.57
CA ALA A 166 -3.18 1.72 -12.21
C ALA A 166 -4.16 1.12 -11.18
N VAL A 167 -5.33 1.73 -11.04
CA VAL A 167 -6.37 1.38 -10.06
C VAL A 167 -7.62 0.95 -10.81
N ASP A 168 -8.20 -0.19 -10.45
CA ASP A 168 -9.50 -0.60 -10.96
C ASP A 168 -10.62 0.20 -10.28
N LEU A 169 -11.03 1.30 -10.90
CA LEU A 169 -12.16 2.12 -10.44
C LEU A 169 -13.52 1.66 -10.97
N GLU A 170 -13.57 0.67 -11.86
CA GLU A 170 -14.83 0.15 -12.41
C GLU A 170 -15.50 -0.83 -11.45
N SER A 171 -14.70 -1.51 -10.62
CA SER A 171 -15.22 -2.39 -9.57
C SER A 171 -16.05 -1.62 -8.53
N SER A 172 -17.20 -2.17 -8.15
CA SER A 172 -18.04 -1.63 -7.08
C SER A 172 -17.54 -1.97 -5.67
N SER A 173 -16.45 -2.73 -5.55
CA SER A 173 -15.84 -3.06 -4.24
C SER A 173 -15.29 -1.81 -3.57
N THR A 174 -15.27 -1.79 -2.24
CA THR A 174 -14.52 -0.78 -1.48
C THR A 174 -13.02 -1.01 -1.53
N GLY A 175 -12.56 -2.20 -1.93
CA GLY A 175 -11.16 -2.48 -2.22
C GLY A 175 -10.94 -2.39 -3.73
N LYS A 176 -9.93 -1.64 -4.15
CA LYS A 176 -9.62 -1.45 -5.56
C LYS A 176 -8.32 -2.18 -5.89
N CYS A 177 -8.41 -3.21 -6.72
CA CYS A 177 -7.22 -3.90 -7.21
C CYS A 177 -6.30 -2.92 -7.92
N CYS A 178 -5.00 -3.05 -7.66
CA CYS A 178 -3.99 -2.13 -8.15
C CYS A 178 -2.89 -2.88 -8.89
N GLN A 179 -2.48 -2.33 -10.02
CA GLN A 179 -1.20 -2.67 -10.63
C GLN A 179 -0.21 -1.56 -10.33
N VAL A 180 0.92 -1.95 -9.76
CA VAL A 180 1.98 -1.04 -9.34
C VAL A 180 3.26 -1.39 -10.08
N TRP A 181 3.97 -0.37 -10.58
CA TRP A 181 5.29 -0.53 -11.17
C TRP A 181 6.26 0.50 -10.63
N GLY A 182 7.45 0.05 -10.26
CA GLY A 182 8.57 0.89 -9.85
C GLY A 182 9.44 1.26 -11.04
N GLU A 183 9.74 2.55 -11.18
CA GLU A 183 10.79 3.01 -12.07
C GLU A 183 12.12 3.06 -11.31
N CYS A 184 12.94 2.05 -11.55
CA CYS A 184 14.25 1.90 -10.92
C CYS A 184 15.36 2.46 -11.82
N THR A 185 16.35 3.09 -11.21
CA THR A 185 17.61 3.41 -11.87
C THR A 185 18.31 2.11 -12.30
N SER A 186 18.85 2.11 -13.52
CA SER A 186 19.68 0.98 -13.97
C SER A 186 20.98 1.00 -13.16
N LYS A 187 21.42 -0.17 -12.68
CA LYS A 187 22.74 -0.35 -12.07
C LYS A 187 23.84 0.12 -13.01
#